data_AF-A6NRL2-F1
#
_entry.id   AF-A6NRL2-F1
#
_cell.length_a   1.000
_cell.length_b   1.000
_cell.length_c   1.000
_cell.angle_alpha   90.00
_cell.angle_beta   90.00
_cell.angle_gamma   90.00
#
_symmetry.space_group_name_H-M   'P 1'
#
loop_
_entity.id
_entity.type
_entity.pdbx_description
1 polymer ?
#
loop_
_entity_poly.entity_id
_entity_poly.type
_entity_poly.pdbx_seq_one_letter_code
_entity_poly.pdbx_strand_id
1 'polypeptide(L)'
;MALFGFGKKNGEEKPACTCSCGCGCEPSAVPSDLGPITKVRVLGSGCKNCHTLLESTQEAVRTLDLPVQVEYVTDMQEIMASGAMMMPALEINGRIASGGRVLKASQVVKLLEDWGR
;
A
#
# COMPACT_ATOMS: atom_id res chain seq x y z
N MET A 1 60.86 -17.93 -27.78
CA MET A 1 59.50 -17.63 -28.24
C MET A 1 58.85 -16.74 -27.20
N ALA A 2 58.47 -15.54 -27.62
CA ALA A 2 57.95 -14.48 -26.77
C ALA A 2 56.55 -14.80 -26.21
N LEU A 3 56.12 -13.90 -25.31
CA LEU A 3 54.74 -13.57 -24.89
C LEU A 3 54.49 -13.91 -23.40
N PHE A 4 54.93 -13.06 -22.46
CA PHE A 4 54.21 -11.89 -21.91
C PHE A 4 52.97 -12.22 -21.05
N GLY A 5 52.94 -11.66 -19.83
CA GLY A 5 51.71 -11.25 -19.12
C GLY A 5 51.41 -12.02 -17.82
N PHE A 6 51.73 -11.55 -16.61
CA PHE A 6 51.15 -10.41 -15.86
C PHE A 6 49.68 -10.62 -15.44
N GLY A 7 49.38 -10.68 -14.13
CA GLY A 7 48.02 -10.32 -13.67
C GLY A 7 47.41 -11.00 -12.42
N LYS A 8 47.95 -10.70 -11.23
CA LYS A 8 47.26 -10.25 -9.99
C LYS A 8 45.71 -10.37 -9.86
N LYS A 9 45.22 -11.03 -8.78
CA LYS A 9 44.15 -10.65 -7.78
C LYS A 9 43.35 -11.90 -7.32
N ASN A 10 43.36 -12.28 -6.03
CA ASN A 10 42.65 -11.77 -4.83
C ASN A 10 41.12 -12.01 -4.81
N GLY A 11 40.65 -12.65 -3.72
CA GLY A 11 39.49 -12.15 -2.97
C GLY A 11 38.29 -13.09 -2.86
N GLU A 12 38.06 -13.53 -1.63
CA GLU A 12 36.90 -14.26 -1.11
C GLU A 12 35.54 -13.57 -1.40
N GLU A 13 34.63 -14.36 -1.95
CA GLU A 13 33.26 -14.61 -1.47
C GLU A 13 32.54 -13.49 -0.71
N LYS A 14 32.02 -12.49 -1.45
CA LYS A 14 30.80 -11.73 -1.12
C LYS A 14 30.09 -11.42 -2.44
N PRO A 15 28.82 -11.84 -2.65
CA PRO A 15 28.18 -11.69 -3.95
C PRO A 15 27.77 -10.22 -4.16
N ALA A 16 28.66 -9.46 -4.78
CA ALA A 16 28.38 -8.15 -5.32
C ALA A 16 28.05 -8.30 -6.81
N CYS A 17 26.77 -8.20 -7.15
CA CYS A 17 26.31 -7.99 -8.51
C CYS A 17 26.92 -6.70 -9.05
N THR A 18 27.81 -6.81 -10.03
CA THR A 18 28.23 -5.71 -10.91
C THR A 18 27.90 -6.09 -12.35
N CYS A 19 26.64 -5.86 -12.72
CA CYS A 19 26.20 -5.92 -14.10
C CYS A 19 26.00 -4.47 -14.55
N SER A 20 26.90 -4.00 -15.40
CA SER A 20 26.94 -2.66 -15.96
C SER A 20 25.87 -2.50 -17.06
N CYS A 21 24.60 -2.41 -16.66
CA CYS A 21 23.51 -1.93 -17.52
C CYS A 21 22.79 -0.81 -16.77
N GLY A 22 22.92 0.41 -17.27
CA GLY A 22 22.13 1.56 -16.83
C GLY A 22 20.65 1.32 -17.13
N CYS A 23 19.91 0.91 -16.11
CA CYS A 23 18.45 0.96 -16.09
C CYS A 23 18.02 1.21 -14.66
N GLY A 24 17.49 2.41 -14.42
CA GLY A 24 16.71 2.67 -13.23
C GLY A 24 15.49 1.76 -13.23
N CYS A 25 15.42 0.89 -12.24
CA CYS A 25 14.20 0.25 -11.79
C CYS A 25 14.50 -0.36 -10.43
N GLU A 26 14.34 0.45 -9.38
CA GLU A 26 13.86 -0.09 -8.11
C GLU A 26 12.33 -0.13 -8.22
N PRO A 27 11.69 -1.26 -8.59
CA PRO A 27 10.35 -1.50 -8.11
C PRO A 27 10.49 -1.84 -6.63
N SER A 28 10.46 -0.80 -5.80
CA SER A 28 9.88 -0.78 -4.46
C SER A 28 9.81 -2.14 -3.77
N ALA A 29 10.97 -2.71 -3.43
CA ALA A 29 11.01 -3.73 -2.38
C ALA A 29 10.88 -2.98 -1.06
N VAL A 30 9.68 -2.50 -0.75
CA VAL A 30 9.38 -1.90 0.56
C VAL A 30 9.53 -3.00 1.61
N PRO A 31 10.53 -2.92 2.51
CA PRO A 31 10.68 -3.86 3.59
C PRO A 31 9.44 -3.78 4.49
N SER A 32 8.75 -4.92 4.60
CA SER A 32 7.42 -5.10 5.17
C SER A 32 7.40 -5.07 6.70
N ASP A 33 8.18 -4.20 7.34
CA ASP A 33 8.26 -4.06 8.80
C ASP A 33 7.37 -2.92 9.30
N LEU A 34 6.19 -2.81 8.72
CA LEU A 34 5.10 -1.92 9.09
C LEU A 34 3.84 -2.79 8.92
N GLY A 35 3.20 -3.16 10.03
CA GLY A 35 2.30 -4.32 10.13
C GLY A 35 1.22 -4.37 9.04
N PRO A 36 0.86 -5.57 8.54
CA PRO A 36 0.04 -5.68 7.35
C PRO A 36 -1.36 -5.08 7.59
N ILE A 37 -1.70 -4.07 6.79
CA ILE A 37 -3.10 -3.77 6.51
C ILE A 37 -3.69 -5.06 5.94
N THR A 38 -4.68 -5.63 6.59
CA THR A 38 -5.28 -6.93 6.20
C THR A 38 -6.67 -6.76 5.61
N LYS A 39 -7.41 -5.72 6.03
CA LYS A 39 -8.77 -5.45 5.55
C LYS A 39 -8.99 -3.94 5.43
N VAL A 40 -9.55 -3.52 4.29
CA VAL A 40 -10.00 -2.16 4.06
C VAL A 40 -11.47 -2.21 3.67
N ARG A 41 -12.32 -1.54 4.44
CA ARG A 41 -13.76 -1.53 4.26
C ARG A 41 -14.25 -0.10 4.13
N VAL A 42 -15.13 0.15 3.17
CA VAL A 42 -15.78 1.45 3.00
C VAL A 42 -17.24 1.28 3.41
N LEU A 43 -17.58 1.93 4.51
CA LEU A 43 -18.91 1.92 5.12
C LEU A 43 -19.74 3.05 4.52
N GLY A 44 -20.85 2.73 3.86
CA GLY A 44 -21.67 3.75 3.21
C GLY A 44 -23.06 3.28 2.79
N SER A 45 -24.02 4.20 2.75
CA SER A 45 -25.41 3.93 2.35
C SER A 45 -25.65 3.95 0.84
N GLY A 46 -24.62 4.12 0.01
CA GLY A 46 -24.73 4.13 -1.46
C GLY A 46 -24.82 5.52 -2.10
N CYS A 47 -24.56 6.60 -1.36
CA CYS A 47 -24.55 7.94 -1.92
C CYS A 47 -23.36 8.15 -2.88
N LYS A 48 -23.47 9.10 -3.83
CA LYS A 48 -22.39 9.45 -4.79
C LYS A 48 -21.02 9.62 -4.13
N ASN A 49 -20.99 10.29 -2.98
CA ASN A 49 -19.79 10.51 -2.16
C ASN A 49 -19.15 9.21 -1.64
N CYS A 50 -19.95 8.19 -1.33
CA CYS A 50 -19.46 6.89 -0.87
C CYS A 50 -18.74 6.15 -2.01
N HIS A 51 -19.31 6.21 -3.22
CA HIS A 51 -18.67 5.65 -4.41
C HIS A 51 -17.35 6.34 -4.72
N THR A 52 -17.30 7.68 -4.69
CA THR A 52 -16.05 8.42 -4.91
C THR A 52 -14.97 8.06 -3.89
N LEU A 53 -15.34 7.87 -2.62
CA LEU A 53 -14.40 7.42 -1.59
C LEU A 53 -13.89 6.00 -1.88
N LEU A 54 -14.76 5.09 -2.30
CA LEU A 54 -14.40 3.72 -2.66
C LEU A 54 -13.42 3.68 -3.83
N GLU A 55 -13.70 4.41 -4.92
CA GLU A 55 -12.79 4.52 -6.06
C GLU A 55 -11.42 5.08 -5.65
N SER A 56 -11.43 6.15 -4.85
CA SER A 56 -10.19 6.75 -4.32
C SER A 56 -9.41 5.78 -3.43
N THR A 57 -10.11 4.93 -2.67
CA THR A 57 -9.50 3.94 -1.79
C THR A 57 -8.90 2.79 -2.58
N GLN A 58 -9.59 2.31 -3.63
CA GLN A 58 -9.06 1.30 -4.54
C GLN A 58 -7.80 1.79 -5.26
N GLU A 59 -7.80 3.04 -5.72
CA GLU A 59 -6.63 3.65 -6.34
C GLU A 59 -5.46 3.76 -5.35
N ALA A 60 -5.73 4.17 -4.10
CA ALA A 60 -4.71 4.26 -3.06
C ALA A 60 -4.08 2.91 -2.72
N VAL A 61 -4.90 1.86 -2.57
CA VAL A 61 -4.44 0.48 -2.33
C VAL A 61 -3.57 -0.03 -3.47
N ARG A 62 -3.97 0.23 -4.72
CA ARG A 62 -3.16 -0.10 -5.91
C ARG A 62 -1.86 0.69 -5.97
N THR A 63 -1.88 1.96 -5.59
CA THR A 63 -0.69 2.83 -5.58
C THR A 63 0.35 2.33 -4.58
N LEU A 64 -0.11 1.81 -3.43
CA LEU A 64 0.74 1.25 -2.38
C LEU A 64 1.08 -0.23 -2.59
N ASP A 65 0.60 -0.84 -3.69
CA ASP A 65 0.75 -2.27 -3.99
C ASP A 65 0.36 -3.18 -2.80
N LEU A 66 -0.66 -2.76 -2.04
CA LEU A 66 -1.09 -3.51 -0.86
C LEU A 66 -1.91 -4.74 -1.32
N PRO A 67 -1.61 -5.95 -0.83
CA PRO A 67 -2.35 -7.17 -1.15
C PRO A 67 -3.68 -7.25 -0.37
N VAL A 68 -4.45 -6.16 -0.36
CA VAL A 68 -5.73 -6.05 0.36
C VAL A 68 -6.87 -5.78 -0.60
N GLN A 69 -8.04 -6.35 -0.29
CA GLN A 69 -9.27 -6.05 -1.02
C GLN A 69 -10.02 -4.91 -0.33
N VAL A 70 -10.55 -4.00 -1.14
CA VAL A 70 -11.45 -2.93 -0.68
C VAL A 70 -12.87 -3.44 -0.78
N GLU A 71 -13.52 -3.63 0.36
CA GLU A 71 -14.90 -4.11 0.47
C GLU A 71 -15.86 -2.94 0.73
N TYR A 72 -17.00 -2.92 0.05
CA TYR A 72 -18.03 -1.91 0.29
C TYR A 72 -19.12 -2.48 1.18
N VAL A 73 -19.25 -1.93 2.39
CA VAL A 73 -20.24 -2.37 3.36
C VAL A 73 -21.41 -1.39 3.32
N THR A 74 -22.55 -1.89 2.85
CA THR A 74 -23.84 -1.20 2.88
C THR A 74 -24.74 -1.71 4.01
N ASP A 75 -24.33 -2.77 4.69
CA ASP A 75 -25.12 -3.40 5.73
C ASP A 75 -25.13 -2.52 6.99
N MET A 76 -26.33 -2.11 7.41
CA MET A 76 -26.46 -1.23 8.58
C MET A 76 -26.01 -1.90 9.87
N GLN A 77 -26.11 -3.24 10.01
CA GLN A 77 -25.67 -3.94 11.22
C GLN A 77 -24.15 -3.91 11.34
N GLU A 78 -23.43 -4.18 10.24
CA GLU A 78 -21.97 -4.06 10.22
C GLU A 78 -21.52 -2.63 10.50
N ILE A 79 -22.17 -1.62 9.89
CA ILE A 79 -21.81 -0.21 10.10
C ILE A 79 -22.00 0.22 11.57
N MET A 80 -23.08 -0.23 12.21
CA MET A 80 -23.32 0.03 13.64
C MET A 80 -22.32 -0.72 14.53
N ALA A 81 -22.00 -1.98 14.20
CA ALA A 81 -21.02 -2.77 14.94
C ALA A 81 -19.61 -2.15 14.90
N SER A 82 -19.24 -1.57 13.76
CA SER A 82 -17.99 -0.82 13.58
C SER A 82 -17.99 0.55 14.25
N GLY A 83 -19.13 1.04 14.73
CA GLY A 83 -19.24 2.32 15.44
C GLY A 83 -19.14 3.56 14.53
N ALA A 84 -19.41 3.43 13.23
CA ALA A 84 -19.38 4.57 12.33
C ALA A 84 -20.56 5.52 12.63
N MET A 85 -20.26 6.66 13.27
CA MET A 85 -21.27 7.67 13.57
C MET A 85 -21.68 8.49 12.33
N MET A 86 -20.78 8.64 11.36
CA MET A 86 -21.03 9.43 10.14
C MET A 86 -20.49 8.70 8.90
N MET A 87 -21.35 8.52 7.90
CA MET A 87 -20.99 7.92 6.60
C MET A 87 -20.84 9.01 5.52
N PRO A 88 -19.97 8.82 4.52
CA PRO A 88 -19.10 7.66 4.29
C PRO A 88 -17.97 7.55 5.31
N ALA A 89 -17.66 6.33 5.72
CA ALA A 89 -16.56 6.03 6.62
C ALA A 89 -15.61 4.99 6.02
N LEU A 90 -14.32 5.19 6.22
CA LEU A 90 -13.25 4.27 5.85
C LEU A 90 -12.82 3.52 7.11
N GLU A 91 -12.89 2.21 7.06
CA GLU A 91 -12.47 1.29 8.10
C GLU A 91 -11.22 0.52 7.64
N ILE A 92 -10.22 0.44 8.51
CA ILE A 92 -8.97 -0.28 8.29
C ILE A 92 -8.80 -1.26 9.44
N ASN A 93 -8.62 -2.55 9.14
CA ASN A 93 -8.46 -3.61 10.13
C ASN A 93 -9.56 -3.65 11.22
N GLY A 94 -10.81 -3.30 10.87
CA GLY A 94 -11.93 -3.26 11.83
C GLY A 94 -12.00 -1.98 12.68
N ARG A 95 -11.20 -0.95 12.36
CA ARG A 95 -11.26 0.37 13.02
C ARG A 95 -11.56 1.49 12.05
N ILE A 96 -12.43 2.40 12.44
CA ILE A 96 -12.75 3.60 11.67
C ILE A 96 -11.52 4.51 11.59
N ALA A 97 -10.93 4.63 10.41
CA ALA A 97 -9.80 5.51 10.12
C ALA A 97 -10.26 6.92 9.77
N SER A 98 -11.41 7.05 9.11
CA SER A 98 -12.02 8.34 8.77
C SER A 98 -13.52 8.22 8.58
N GLY A 99 -14.29 9.27 8.89
CA GLY A 99 -15.74 9.27 8.75
C GLY A 99 -16.29 10.66 8.44
N GLY A 100 -17.35 10.72 7.64
CA GLY A 100 -18.10 11.95 7.35
C GLY A 100 -17.50 12.86 6.26
N ARG A 101 -16.41 12.46 5.59
CA ARG A 101 -15.82 13.21 4.47
C ARG A 101 -15.31 12.30 3.36
N VAL A 102 -15.39 12.80 2.13
CA VAL A 102 -14.79 12.16 0.96
C VAL A 102 -13.31 12.55 0.91
N LEU A 103 -12.45 11.57 1.13
CA LEU A 103 -11.01 11.68 0.99
C LEU A 103 -10.64 11.45 -0.48
N LYS A 104 -9.65 12.23 -0.96
CA LYS A 104 -9.03 12.01 -2.28
C LYS A 104 -8.03 10.86 -2.18
N ALA A 105 -7.73 10.21 -3.31
CA ALA A 105 -6.74 9.13 -3.37
C ALA A 105 -5.43 9.46 -2.62
N SER A 106 -4.83 10.64 -2.85
CA SER A 106 -3.59 11.03 -2.14
C SER A 106 -3.73 11.16 -0.61
N GLN A 107 -4.92 11.50 -0.11
CA GLN A 107 -5.17 11.53 1.34
C GLN A 107 -5.39 10.12 1.90
N VAL A 108 -6.07 9.26 1.13
CA VAL A 108 -6.26 7.86 1.51
C VAL A 108 -4.92 7.12 1.53
N VAL A 109 -4.04 7.38 0.56
CA VAL A 109 -2.65 6.86 0.55
C VAL A 109 -1.94 7.25 1.84
N LYS A 110 -1.90 8.54 2.19
CA LYS A 110 -1.28 9.01 3.43
C LYS A 110 -1.88 8.36 4.69
N LEU A 111 -3.20 8.17 4.71
CA LEU A 111 -3.86 7.48 5.82
C LEU A 111 -3.46 6.01 5.89
N LEU A 112 -3.39 5.30 4.77
CA LEU A 112 -2.95 3.90 4.74
C LEU A 112 -1.47 3.79 5.14
N GLU A 113 -0.61 4.70 4.69
CA GLU A 113 0.80 4.76 5.12
C GLU A 113 0.94 5.02 6.63
N ASP A 114 0.14 5.93 7.19
CA ASP A 114 0.13 6.23 8.63
C ASP A 114 -0.36 5.03 9.45
N TRP A 115 -1.38 4.32 8.96
CA TRP A 115 -1.93 3.11 9.59
C TRP A 115 -1.02 1.88 9.50
N GLY A 116 -0.13 1.85 8.50
CA GLY A 116 0.87 0.79 8.38
C GLY A 116 2.00 0.93 9.41
N ARG A 117 2.22 2.12 9.99
CA ARG A 117 3.36 2.42 10.86
C ARG A 117 3.20 1.95 12.29
#